data_AF-A0A8W8LIC2-F1
#
_entry.id   AF-A0A8W8LIC2-F1
#
_cell.length_a   1.000
_cell.length_b   1.000
_cell.length_c   1.000
_cell.angle_alpha   90.00
_cell.angle_beta   90.00
_cell.angle_gamma   90.00
#
_symmetry.space_group_name_H-M   'P 1'
#
loop_
_entity.id
_entity.type
_entity.pdbx_description
1 polymer ?
#
loop_
_entity_poly.entity_id
_entity_poly.type
_entity_poly.pdbx_seq_one_letter_code
_entity_poly.pdbx_strand_id
1 'polypeptide(L)'
;MISQRYSLNVFSFNAVSQMQAGVDPTTALQKAMAPIIKFYPSFHGAMIAVNMDGKYGAVCHGYTNWTFCVADDSSPEVQLHFIDCKSSMTGVNSANADTYQAKLLLIIFISSFVF
;
A
#
# COMPACT_ATOMS: atom_id res chain seq x y z
N MET A 1 33.79 0.74 -0.16
CA MET A 1 33.65 -0.59 0.47
C MET A 1 32.72 -0.41 1.67
N ILE A 2 31.41 -0.35 1.44
CA ILE A 2 30.41 -1.44 1.60
C ILE A 2 30.54 -2.14 2.96
N SER A 3 29.46 -2.13 3.76
CA SER A 3 29.34 -2.70 5.13
C SER A 3 29.77 -1.73 6.22
N GLN A 4 28.91 -1.04 6.99
CA GLN A 4 27.86 -1.55 7.87
C GLN A 4 26.77 -0.48 8.08
N ARG A 5 25.51 -0.73 7.69
CA ARG A 5 24.29 -0.23 8.38
C ARG A 5 22.99 -0.78 7.78
N TYR A 6 23.02 -1.97 7.19
CA TYR A 6 21.80 -2.74 6.94
C TYR A 6 21.32 -3.32 8.27
N SER A 7 20.83 -2.46 9.16
CA SER A 7 19.97 -2.95 10.23
C SER A 7 18.65 -3.28 9.55
N LEU A 8 18.45 -4.57 9.26
CA LEU A 8 17.24 -5.13 8.65
C LEU A 8 15.96 -4.92 9.51
N ASN A 9 16.02 -4.10 10.55
CA ASN A 9 14.94 -3.80 11.51
C ASN A 9 14.45 -2.34 11.50
N VAL A 10 14.84 -1.51 10.52
CA VAL A 10 14.44 -0.07 10.55
C VAL A 10 12.99 0.16 10.11
N PHE A 11 12.39 -0.68 9.26
CA PHE A 11 11.06 -0.41 8.71
C PHE A 11 9.92 -0.70 9.70
N SER A 12 10.00 -1.81 10.44
CA SER A 12 9.05 -2.11 11.53
C SER A 12 9.19 -1.11 12.68
N PHE A 13 10.43 -0.77 13.05
CA PHE A 13 10.69 0.26 14.05
C PHE A 13 10.19 1.65 13.62
N ASN A 14 10.43 2.06 12.37
CA ASN A 14 9.95 3.33 11.84
C ASN A 14 8.42 3.37 11.83
N ALA A 15 7.75 2.30 11.38
CA ALA A 15 6.30 2.21 11.43
C ALA A 15 5.77 2.37 12.87
N VAL A 16 6.33 1.63 13.83
CA VAL A 16 5.92 1.73 15.24
C VAL A 16 6.23 3.12 15.82
N SER A 17 7.38 3.72 15.50
CA SER A 17 7.75 5.05 15.98
C SER A 17 6.82 6.15 15.42
N GLN A 18 6.39 6.04 14.15
CA GLN A 18 5.39 6.92 13.57
C GLN A 18 4.03 6.74 14.26
N MET A 19 3.61 5.51 14.52
CA MET A 19 2.37 5.24 15.27
C MET A 19 2.45 5.74 16.72
N GLN A 20 3.61 5.64 17.37
CA GLN A 20 3.87 6.21 18.68
C GLN A 20 3.71 7.74 18.67
N ALA A 21 4.04 8.40 17.55
CA ALA A 21 3.81 9.82 17.34
C ALA A 21 2.35 10.16 16.95
N GLY A 22 1.43 9.18 16.96
CA GLY A 22 0.00 9.37 16.67
C GLY A 22 -0.37 9.29 15.19
N VAL A 23 0.52 8.80 14.32
CA VAL A 23 0.22 8.59 12.90
C VAL A 23 -0.62 7.33 12.71
N ASP A 24 -1.62 7.38 11.81
CA ASP A 24 -2.43 6.22 11.45
C ASP A 24 -1.55 5.04 10.95
N PRO A 25 -1.87 3.78 11.30
CA PRO A 25 -1.08 2.61 10.91
C PRO A 25 -0.79 2.53 9.41
N THR A 26 -1.76 2.84 8.55
CA THR A 26 -1.57 2.77 7.10
C THR A 26 -0.60 3.83 6.62
N THR A 27 -0.73 5.07 7.11
CA THR A 27 0.17 6.17 6.77
C THR A 27 1.57 5.96 7.34
N ALA A 28 1.69 5.40 8.54
CA ALA A 28 2.96 5.06 9.17
C ALA A 28 3.74 4.04 8.32
N LEU A 29 3.05 3.00 7.84
CA LEU A 29 3.62 1.99 6.95
C LEU A 29 4.05 2.58 5.59
N GLN A 30 3.21 3.43 4.98
CA GLN A 30 3.55 4.13 3.74
C GLN A 30 4.84 4.95 3.88
N LYS A 31 4.98 5.72 4.98
CA LYS A 31 6.19 6.49 5.30
C LYS A 31 7.42 5.61 5.52
N ALA A 32 7.23 4.45 6.15
CA ALA A 32 8.32 3.49 6.35
C ALA A 32 8.77 2.83 5.04
N MET A 33 7.84 2.59 4.10
CA MET A 33 8.13 1.93 2.82
C MET A 33 8.69 2.88 1.75
N ALA A 34 8.30 4.15 1.77
CA ALA A 34 8.73 5.16 0.79
C ALA A 34 10.25 5.21 0.54
N PRO A 35 11.13 5.25 1.57
CA PRO A 35 12.58 5.24 1.33
C PRO A 35 13.06 3.92 0.72
N ILE A 36 12.47 2.77 1.08
CA ILE A 36 12.84 1.46 0.52
C ILE A 36 12.59 1.47 -0.99
N ILE A 37 11.40 1.91 -1.41
CA ILE A 37 11.01 1.95 -2.82
C ILE A 37 11.88 2.93 -3.61
N LYS A 38 12.26 4.05 -2.99
CA LYS A 38 13.17 5.01 -3.60
C LYS A 38 14.55 4.40 -3.92
N PHE A 39 15.09 3.55 -3.05
CA PHE A 39 16.40 2.92 -3.25
C PHE A 39 16.33 1.58 -4.00
N TYR A 40 15.22 0.85 -3.86
CA TYR A 40 14.98 -0.48 -4.41
C TYR A 40 13.61 -0.52 -5.11
N PRO A 41 13.46 0.09 -6.30
CA PRO A 41 12.15 0.20 -6.96
C PRO A 41 11.58 -1.14 -7.43
N SER A 42 12.44 -2.13 -7.69
CA SER A 42 12.06 -3.51 -8.06
C SER A 42 11.83 -4.42 -6.86
N PHE A 43 11.84 -3.88 -5.64
CA PHE A 43 11.52 -4.64 -4.43
C PHE A 43 10.08 -5.17 -4.48
N HIS A 44 9.88 -6.36 -3.92
CA HIS A 44 8.57 -6.95 -3.71
C HIS A 44 8.40 -7.23 -2.22
N GLY A 45 7.38 -6.68 -1.60
CA GLY A 45 7.14 -6.87 -0.19
C GLY A 45 5.86 -6.22 0.31
N ALA A 46 5.44 -6.64 1.49
CA ALA A 46 4.27 -6.15 2.18
C ALA A 46 4.58 -5.95 3.66
N MET A 47 3.88 -5.01 4.30
CA MET A 47 4.00 -4.73 5.72
C MET A 47 2.62 -4.53 6.31
N ILE A 48 2.46 -4.97 7.56
CA ILE A 48 1.27 -4.81 8.38
C ILE A 48 1.66 -4.17 9.71
N ALA A 49 0.76 -3.37 10.26
CA ALA A 49 0.93 -2.72 11.55
C ALA A 49 -0.41 -2.61 12.26
N VAL A 50 -0.37 -2.68 13.59
CA VAL A 50 -1.53 -2.53 14.46
C VAL A 50 -1.15 -1.54 15.56
N ASN A 51 -2.05 -0.61 15.88
CA ASN A 51 -1.86 0.32 16.98
C ASN A 51 -2.50 -0.18 18.28
N MET A 52 -2.27 0.54 19.38
CA MET A 52 -2.82 0.20 20.70
C MET A 52 -4.35 0.35 20.78
N ASP A 53 -4.97 1.08 19.84
CA ASP A 53 -6.43 1.21 19.74
C ASP A 53 -7.08 0.05 18.97
N GLY A 54 -6.29 -0.95 18.53
CA GLY A 54 -6.77 -2.06 17.70
C GLY A 54 -6.98 -1.71 16.22
N LYS A 55 -6.66 -0.49 15.79
CA LYS A 55 -6.65 -0.13 14.37
C LYS A 55 -5.45 -0.78 13.70
N TYR A 56 -5.67 -1.40 12.56
CA TYR A 56 -4.63 -2.02 11.76
C TYR A 56 -4.58 -1.41 10.36
N GLY A 57 -3.41 -1.53 9.74
CA GLY A 57 -3.14 -1.06 8.39
C GLY A 57 -2.20 -2.01 7.68
N ALA A 58 -2.23 -1.97 6.35
CA ALA A 58 -1.39 -2.80 5.51
C ALA A 58 -0.94 -2.02 4.27
N VAL A 59 0.28 -2.28 3.82
CA VAL A 59 0.84 -1.68 2.61
C VAL A 59 1.65 -2.72 1.85
N CYS A 60 1.63 -2.67 0.53
CA CYS A 60 2.41 -3.58 -0.29
C CYS A 60 2.95 -2.90 -1.54
N HIS A 61 4.08 -3.43 -2.03
CA HIS A 61 4.79 -2.99 -3.21
C HIS A 61 5.25 -4.20 -4.02
N GLY A 62 5.15 -4.12 -5.35
CA GLY A 62 5.55 -5.20 -6.27
C GLY A 62 4.53 -6.32 -6.48
N TYR A 63 3.46 -6.41 -5.68
CA TYR A 63 2.37 -7.36 -5.90
C TYR A 63 1.18 -6.69 -6.59
N THR A 64 0.30 -7.47 -7.23
CA THR A 64 -1.00 -6.95 -7.71
C THR A 64 -1.99 -6.89 -6.55
N ASN A 65 -2.18 -8.03 -5.89
CA ASN A 65 -3.04 -8.18 -4.73
C ASN A 65 -2.26 -8.89 -3.62
N TRP A 66 -2.52 -8.52 -2.38
CA TRP A 66 -1.97 -9.20 -1.22
C TRP A 66 -3.07 -9.41 -0.17
N THR A 67 -3.01 -10.54 0.54
CA THR A 67 -4.02 -10.92 1.53
C THR A 67 -3.35 -11.15 2.87
N PHE A 68 -3.97 -10.69 3.94
CA PHE A 68 -3.54 -10.94 5.31
C PHE A 68 -4.72 -11.31 6.19
N CYS A 69 -4.43 -11.97 7.30
CA CYS A 69 -5.44 -12.45 8.23
C CYS A 69 -5.50 -11.53 9.47
N VAL A 70 -6.71 -11.25 9.94
CA VAL A 70 -6.97 -10.53 11.18
C VAL A 70 -7.84 -11.39 12.07
N ALA A 71 -7.40 -11.58 13.32
CA ALA A 71 -8.18 -12.19 14.37
C ALA A 71 -8.36 -11.15 15.47
N ASP A 72 -9.60 -10.95 15.89
CA ASP A 72 -10.00 -9.96 16.88
C ASP A 72 -11.13 -10.55 17.72
N ASP A 73 -11.31 -10.04 18.95
CA ASP A 73 -12.32 -10.54 19.89
C ASP A 73 -13.76 -10.29 19.40
N SER A 74 -13.93 -9.39 18.42
CA SER A 74 -15.21 -9.11 17.76
C SER A 74 -15.71 -10.25 16.86
N SER A 75 -14.82 -11.14 16.40
CA SER A 75 -15.16 -12.26 15.51
C SER A 75 -14.47 -13.54 15.96
N PRO A 76 -15.22 -14.63 16.22
CA PRO A 76 -14.61 -15.93 16.55
C PRO A 76 -13.87 -16.56 15.36
N GLU A 77 -14.13 -16.08 14.14
CA GLU A 77 -13.47 -16.55 12.92
C GLU A 77 -12.40 -15.55 12.43
N VAL A 78 -11.31 -16.09 11.88
CA VAL A 78 -10.23 -15.32 11.28
C VAL A 78 -10.71 -14.65 9.99
N GLN A 79 -10.60 -13.33 9.91
CA GLN A 79 -11.01 -12.55 8.74
C GLN A 79 -9.85 -12.42 7.75
N LEU A 80 -10.09 -12.77 6.48
CA LEU A 80 -9.15 -12.52 5.39
C LEU A 80 -9.40 -11.13 4.80
N HIS A 81 -8.38 -10.27 4.88
CA HIS A 81 -8.38 -8.93 4.31
C HIS A 81 -7.58 -8.90 3.01
N PHE A 82 -8.22 -8.47 1.94
CA PHE A 82 -7.62 -8.30 0.61
C PHE A 82 -7.25 -6.84 0.39
N ILE A 83 -6.01 -6.59 -0.02
CA ILE A 83 -5.54 -5.26 -0.41
C ILE A 83 -5.04 -5.25 -1.84
N ASP A 84 -5.41 -4.20 -2.58
CA ASP A 84 -4.81 -3.86 -3.86
C ASP A 84 -3.55 -3.02 -3.60
N CYS A 85 -2.41 -3.53 -4.02
CA CYS A 85 -1.14 -2.87 -3.75
C CYS A 85 -0.98 -1.56 -4.50
N LYS A 86 -1.62 -1.40 -5.67
CA LYS A 86 -1.56 -0.16 -6.45
C LYS A 86 -2.18 1.02 -5.70
N SER A 87 -3.27 0.76 -4.96
CA SER A 87 -3.97 1.78 -4.18
C SER A 87 -3.38 1.96 -2.76
N SER A 88 -2.68 0.95 -2.24
CA SER A 88 -2.12 0.99 -0.88
C SER A 88 -1.02 2.04 -0.68
N MET A 89 -0.36 2.51 -1.75
CA MET A 89 0.73 3.50 -1.70
C MET A 89 0.32 4.94 -2.04
N THR A 90 -0.97 5.19 -2.34
CA THR A 90 -1.44 6.48 -2.89
C THR A 90 -1.27 7.67 -1.93
N GLY A 91 -1.00 7.43 -0.64
CA GLY A 91 -0.84 8.48 0.38
C GLY A 91 0.50 9.23 0.37
N VAL A 92 1.47 8.86 -0.46
CA VAL A 92 2.80 9.53 -0.50
C VAL A 92 2.96 10.43 -1.73
N ASN A 93 2.20 10.19 -2.80
CA ASN A 93 2.27 10.97 -4.04
C ASN A 93 0.92 10.97 -4.76
N SER A 94 -0.14 11.41 -4.05
CA SER A 94 -1.42 11.78 -4.66
C SER A 94 -1.30 13.12 -5.43
N ALA A 95 -0.32 13.18 -6.31
CA ALA A 95 -0.24 14.14 -7.39
C ALA A 95 -0.07 13.31 -8.67
N ASN A 96 -1.21 13.00 -9.30
CA ASN A 96 -1.33 12.62 -10.70
C ASN A 96 -0.91 11.19 -11.09
N ALA A 97 -1.89 10.29 -11.19
CA ALA A 97 -1.88 9.19 -12.17
C ALA A 97 -3.32 8.64 -12.39
N ASP A 98 -3.95 9.18 -13.45
CA ASP A 98 -4.68 8.40 -14.47
C ASP A 98 -6.15 7.98 -14.26
N THR A 99 -7.03 8.96 -14.09
CA THR A 99 -8.49 8.84 -14.33
C THR A 99 -8.89 9.10 -15.80
N TYR A 100 -8.10 8.67 -16.80
CA TYR A 100 -8.36 9.03 -18.21
C TYR A 100 -8.41 7.89 -19.26
N GLN A 101 -8.20 6.62 -18.93
CA GLN A 101 -8.17 5.56 -19.96
C GLN A 101 -9.54 4.92 -20.30
N ALA A 102 -10.63 5.28 -19.64
CA ALA A 102 -11.94 4.64 -19.86
C ALA A 102 -12.98 5.47 -20.64
N LYS A 103 -12.71 6.74 -20.99
CA LYS A 103 -13.72 7.64 -21.58
C LYS A 103 -13.61 7.88 -23.09
N LEU A 104 -12.54 7.44 -23.76
CA LEU A 104 -12.29 7.80 -25.18
C LEU A 104 -12.81 6.78 -26.21
N LEU A 105 -13.19 5.57 -25.80
CA LEU A 105 -13.54 4.49 -26.74
C LEU A 105 -15.00 4.48 -27.24
N LEU A 106 -15.88 5.36 -26.73
CA LEU A 106 -17.32 5.25 -27.00
C LEU A 106 -17.85 6.13 -28.14
N ILE A 107 -17.03 6.96 -28.80
CA ILE A 107 -17.54 7.98 -29.75
C ILE A 107 -17.38 7.61 -31.23
N ILE A 108 -16.64 6.57 -31.63
CA ILE A 108 -16.25 6.41 -33.05
C ILE A 108 -17.14 5.44 -33.87
N PHE A 109 -18.09 4.70 -33.28
CA PHE A 109 -18.83 3.67 -34.04
C PHE A 109 -20.21 4.05 -34.60
N ILE A 110 -20.73 5.26 -34.35
CA ILE A 110 -22.08 5.66 -34.81
C ILE A 110 -22.11 6.54 -36.08
N SER A 111 -20.98 6.85 -36.72
CA SER A 111 -20.97 7.72 -37.92
C SER A 111 -20.66 7.01 -39.25
N SER A 112 -20.56 5.67 -39.31
CA SER A 112 -20.15 4.97 -40.54
C SER A 112 -21.06 3.85 -41.02
N PHE A 113 -22.26 3.67 -40.45
CA PHE A 113 -23.28 2.77 -41.02
C PHE A 113 -24.54 3.55 -41.40
N VAL A 114 -24.35 4.46 -42.34
CA VAL A 114 -25.39 4.87 -43.29
C VAL A 114 -24.85 4.47 -44.67
N PHE A 115 -25.25 3.29 -45.14
CA PHE A 115 -25.68 3.01 -46.52
C PHE A 115 -26.27 1.59 -46.58
#